data_AF-A0A962M5J6-F1
#
_entry.id   AF-A0A962M5J6-F1
#
_cell.length_a   1.000
_cell.length_b   1.000
_cell.length_c   1.000
_cell.angle_alpha   90.00
_cell.angle_beta   90.00
_cell.angle_gamma   90.00
#
_symmetry.space_group_name_H-M   'P 1'
#
loop_
_entity.id
_entity.type
_entity.pdbx_description
1 polymer ?
#
loop_
_entity_poly.entity_id
_entity_poly.type
_entity_poly.pdbx_seq_one_letter_code
_entity_poly.pdbx_strand_id
1 'polypeptide(L)'
;MTNKEMTPEVKALVDKAKSEGHRVYSVVIAGEKYIYRSINRKEFREMQEIMTGEAETARLASAKKREELMKNNPDLTENSQEIVKLDYDLEKEAMDIKDKAEDKLVAVSLIHPVGVSENLPAGVVNNLAEKIMEGSGFQATEEPEIL
;
A
#
# COMPACT_ATOMS: atom_id res chain seq x y z
N MET A 1 16.76 16.78 21.42
CA MET A 1 16.53 15.55 22.20
C MET A 1 17.03 14.38 21.38
N THR A 2 18.08 13.72 21.88
CA THR A 2 18.68 12.43 21.50
C THR A 2 18.59 12.00 20.02
N ASN A 3 19.65 12.31 19.27
CA ASN A 3 20.13 11.49 18.16
C ASN A 3 20.33 10.05 18.67
N LYS A 4 19.33 9.19 18.55
CA LYS A 4 19.56 7.74 18.54
C LYS A 4 20.37 7.48 17.27
N GLU A 5 21.68 7.34 17.47
CA GLU A 5 22.61 6.92 16.43
C GLU A 5 22.02 5.72 15.71
N MET A 6 21.88 5.83 14.38
CA MET A 6 21.54 4.68 13.56
C MET A 6 22.49 3.55 13.93
N THR A 7 21.94 2.38 14.26
CA THR A 7 22.77 1.22 14.52
C THR A 7 23.64 0.96 13.29
N PRO A 8 24.87 0.41 13.46
CA PRO A 8 25.77 0.14 12.34
C PRO A 8 25.09 -0.71 11.23
N GLU A 9 24.18 -1.59 11.63
CA GLU A 9 23.37 -2.41 10.74
C GLU A 9 22.42 -1.58 9.86
N VAL A 10 21.69 -0.64 10.45
CA VAL A 10 20.79 0.26 9.71
C VAL A 10 21.59 1.13 8.76
N LYS A 11 22.77 1.60 9.19
CA LYS A 11 23.67 2.38 8.32
C LYS A 11 24.13 1.58 7.11
N ALA A 12 24.50 0.31 7.28
CA ALA A 12 24.87 -0.55 6.17
C ALA A 12 23.71 -0.79 5.18
N LEU A 13 22.48 -0.93 5.67
CA LEU A 13 21.30 -1.06 4.82
C LEU A 13 20.99 0.23 4.05
N VAL A 14 21.15 1.39 4.69
CA VAL A 14 21.01 2.70 4.05
C VAL A 14 22.06 2.89 2.97
N ASP A 15 23.33 2.58 3.25
CA ASP A 15 24.43 2.70 2.29
C ASP A 15 24.25 1.76 1.10
N LYS A 16 23.75 0.53 1.35
CA LYS A 16 23.38 -0.42 0.30
C LYS A 16 22.26 0.15 -0.58
N ALA A 17 21.17 0.64 -0.01
CA ALA A 17 20.07 1.22 -0.77
C ALA A 17 20.52 2.43 -1.60
N LYS A 18 21.40 3.28 -1.06
CA LYS A 18 22.02 4.39 -1.79
C LYS A 18 22.89 3.90 -2.95
N SER A 19 23.66 2.82 -2.76
CA SER A 19 24.51 2.22 -3.81
C SER A 19 23.69 1.62 -4.97
N GLU A 20 22.47 1.15 -4.68
CA GLU A 20 21.51 0.66 -5.67
C GLU A 20 20.76 1.78 -6.40
N GLY A 21 21.03 3.05 -6.05
CA GLY A 21 20.45 4.24 -6.68
C GLY A 21 19.13 4.70 -6.05
N HIS A 22 18.75 4.16 -4.89
CA HIS A 22 17.55 4.60 -4.19
C HIS A 22 17.84 5.83 -3.32
N ARG A 23 16.86 6.73 -3.24
CA ARG A 23 16.83 7.78 -2.23
C ARG A 23 16.31 7.20 -0.92
N VAL A 24 16.90 7.61 0.19
CA VAL A 24 16.53 7.13 1.52
C VAL A 24 16.00 8.29 2.33
N TYR A 25 14.87 8.08 2.99
CA TYR A 25 14.14 9.06 3.77
C TYR A 25 13.90 8.55 5.18
N SER A 26 13.60 9.47 6.09
CA SER A 26 13.16 9.11 7.44
C SER A 26 11.93 9.90 7.83
N VAL A 27 10.97 9.24 8.46
CA VAL A 27 9.73 9.84 8.97
C VAL A 27 9.49 9.39 10.41
N VAL A 28 8.88 10.24 11.23
CA VAL A 28 8.47 9.88 12.60
C VAL A 28 6.95 9.75 12.61
N ILE A 29 6.43 8.57 12.91
CA ILE A 29 4.99 8.27 12.99
C ILE A 29 4.71 7.67 14.37
N ALA A 30 3.69 8.15 15.07
CA ALA A 30 3.35 7.71 16.43
C ALA A 30 4.53 7.74 17.44
N GLY A 31 5.51 8.63 17.22
CA GLY A 31 6.71 8.75 18.06
C GLY A 31 7.83 7.74 17.73
N GLU A 32 7.64 6.88 16.74
CA GLU A 32 8.64 5.93 16.27
C GLU A 32 9.28 6.40 14.95
N LYS A 33 10.60 6.23 14.82
CA LYS A 33 11.35 6.66 13.63
C LYS A 33 11.41 5.52 12.62
N TYR A 34 10.84 5.78 11.44
CA TYR A 34 10.88 4.89 10.30
C TYR A 34 11.90 5.40 9.28
N ILE A 35 12.63 4.48 8.66
CA ILE A 35 13.54 4.76 7.55
C ILE A 35 13.07 3.93 6.38
N TYR A 36 12.87 4.58 5.23
CA TYR A 36 12.37 3.93 4.02
C TYR A 36 13.16 4.41 2.81
N ARG A 37 13.12 3.63 1.73
CA ARG A 37 13.69 3.99 0.43
C ARG A 37 12.61 4.32 -0.59
N SER A 38 12.98 5.09 -1.60
CA SER A 38 12.17 5.26 -2.80
C SER A 38 12.07 3.94 -3.56
N ILE A 39 10.92 3.64 -4.13
CA ILE A 39 10.75 2.56 -5.10
C ILE A 39 11.13 3.00 -6.51
N ASN A 40 11.67 2.09 -7.30
CA ASN A 40 11.94 2.34 -8.71
C ASN A 40 10.72 2.01 -9.59
N ARG A 41 10.78 2.41 -10.86
CA ARG A 41 9.68 2.21 -11.82
C ARG A 41 9.36 0.74 -12.09
N LYS A 42 10.33 -0.16 -11.95
CA LYS A 42 10.14 -1.60 -12.17
C LYS A 42 9.37 -2.21 -11.01
N GLU A 43 9.81 -1.95 -9.77
CA GLU A 43 9.13 -2.37 -8.54
C GLU A 43 7.69 -1.85 -8.51
N PHE A 44 7.50 -0.58 -8.88
CA PHE A 44 6.17 0.00 -8.96
C PHE A 44 5.26 -0.71 -9.96
N ARG A 45 5.76 -1.02 -11.17
CA ARG A 45 4.99 -1.74 -12.19
C ARG A 45 4.64 -3.15 -11.77
N GLU A 46 5.58 -3.88 -11.18
CA GLU A 46 5.32 -5.24 -10.68
C GLU A 46 4.22 -5.23 -9.61
N MET A 47 4.24 -4.24 -8.69
CA MET A 47 3.17 -4.06 -7.72
C MET A 47 1.84 -3.70 -8.40
N GLN A 48 1.85 -2.76 -9.36
CA GLN A 48 0.64 -2.39 -10.09
C GLN A 48 0.04 -3.55 -10.88
N GLU A 49 0.85 -4.38 -11.54
CA GLU A 49 0.37 -5.54 -12.29
C GLU A 49 -0.32 -6.55 -11.39
N ILE A 50 0.26 -6.85 -10.22
CA ILE A 50 -0.35 -7.75 -9.23
C ILE A 50 -1.68 -7.17 -8.72
N MET A 51 -1.71 -5.89 -8.37
CA MET A 51 -2.91 -5.23 -7.86
C MET A 51 -4.01 -5.10 -8.91
N THR A 52 -3.65 -4.70 -10.13
CA THR A 52 -4.64 -4.50 -11.21
C THR A 52 -5.23 -5.84 -11.61
N GLY A 53 -4.42 -6.90 -11.63
CA GLY A 53 -4.90 -8.27 -11.83
C GLY A 53 -5.89 -8.71 -10.75
N GLU A 54 -5.53 -8.55 -9.47
CA GLU A 54 -6.40 -8.89 -8.34
C GLU A 54 -7.72 -8.07 -8.38
N ALA A 55 -7.64 -6.76 -8.60
CA ALA A 55 -8.81 -5.88 -8.68
C ALA A 55 -9.70 -6.16 -9.90
N GLU A 56 -9.11 -6.46 -11.06
CA GLU A 56 -9.86 -6.81 -12.27
C GLU A 56 -10.57 -8.15 -12.11
N THR A 57 -9.91 -9.15 -11.50
CA THR A 57 -10.56 -10.43 -11.20
C THR A 57 -11.73 -10.30 -10.24
N ALA A 58 -11.57 -9.51 -9.16
CA ALA A 58 -12.65 -9.22 -8.21
C ALA A 58 -13.83 -8.50 -8.89
N ARG A 59 -13.54 -7.51 -9.75
CA ARG A 59 -14.56 -6.78 -10.51
C ARG A 59 -15.30 -7.70 -11.49
N LEU A 60 -14.60 -8.52 -12.25
CA LEU A 60 -15.20 -9.45 -13.21
C LEU A 60 -16.03 -10.53 -12.50
N ALA A 61 -15.56 -11.07 -11.37
CA ALA A 61 -16.29 -12.04 -10.58
C ALA A 61 -17.62 -11.45 -10.07
N SER A 62 -17.58 -10.21 -9.61
CA SER A 62 -18.76 -9.55 -9.07
C SER A 62 -19.74 -9.09 -10.13
N ALA A 63 -19.25 -8.64 -11.30
CA ALA A 63 -20.11 -8.37 -12.45
C ALA A 63 -20.90 -9.62 -12.87
N LYS A 64 -20.22 -10.78 -12.95
CA LYS A 64 -20.88 -12.07 -13.23
C LYS A 64 -21.90 -12.44 -12.15
N LYS A 65 -21.54 -12.28 -10.88
CA LYS A 65 -22.42 -12.59 -9.75
C LYS A 65 -23.68 -11.71 -9.75
N ARG A 66 -23.55 -10.43 -10.10
CA ARG A 66 -24.68 -9.49 -10.27
C ARG A 66 -25.57 -9.92 -11.43
N GLU A 67 -24.98 -10.24 -12.59
CA GLU A 67 -25.71 -10.71 -13.76
C GLU A 67 -26.50 -12.01 -13.48
N GLU A 68 -25.88 -12.98 -12.81
CA GLU A 68 -26.52 -14.23 -12.39
C GLU A 68 -27.68 -13.98 -11.41
N LEU A 69 -27.50 -13.09 -10.43
CA LEU A 69 -28.54 -12.71 -9.48
C LEU A 69 -29.77 -12.09 -10.16
N MET A 70 -29.54 -11.16 -11.10
CA MET A 70 -30.62 -10.51 -11.86
C MET A 70 -31.30 -11.48 -12.83
N LYS A 71 -30.56 -12.43 -13.41
CA LYS A 71 -31.12 -13.46 -14.30
C LYS A 71 -32.00 -14.46 -13.54
N ASN A 72 -31.59 -14.84 -12.34
CA ASN A 72 -32.34 -15.79 -11.50
C ASN A 72 -33.52 -15.14 -10.77
N ASN A 73 -33.54 -13.81 -10.68
CA ASN A 73 -34.59 -13.04 -10.02
C ASN A 73 -34.98 -11.84 -10.91
N PRO A 74 -35.87 -12.03 -11.89
CA PRO A 74 -36.24 -10.96 -12.82
C PRO A 74 -36.96 -9.75 -12.16
N ASP A 75 -37.49 -9.94 -10.94
CA ASP A 75 -38.15 -8.89 -10.15
C ASP A 75 -37.17 -8.13 -9.22
N LEU A 76 -35.88 -8.50 -9.22
CA LEU A 76 -34.87 -7.86 -8.39
C LEU A 76 -34.62 -6.43 -8.87
N THR A 77 -34.62 -5.47 -7.94
CA THR A 77 -34.33 -4.06 -8.23
C THR A 77 -32.95 -3.69 -7.72
N GLU A 78 -32.39 -2.57 -8.18
CA GLU A 78 -31.07 -2.11 -7.71
C GLU A 78 -31.01 -1.82 -6.20
N ASN A 79 -32.16 -1.59 -5.55
CA ASN A 79 -32.27 -1.35 -4.11
C ASN A 79 -32.62 -2.62 -3.32
N SER A 80 -32.72 -3.78 -3.97
CA SER A 80 -32.97 -5.04 -3.29
C SER A 80 -31.82 -5.36 -2.33
N GLN A 81 -32.15 -5.93 -1.18
CA GLN A 81 -31.16 -6.24 -0.13
C GLN A 81 -30.01 -7.12 -0.66
N GLU A 82 -30.26 -8.01 -1.63
CA GLU A 82 -29.19 -8.82 -2.23
C GLU A 82 -28.22 -8.00 -3.07
N ILE A 83 -28.68 -7.02 -3.85
CA ILE A 83 -27.81 -6.15 -4.66
C ILE A 83 -27.00 -5.24 -3.75
N VAL A 84 -27.64 -4.62 -2.76
CA VAL A 84 -26.96 -3.76 -1.78
C VAL A 84 -25.88 -4.54 -1.02
N LYS A 85 -26.17 -5.78 -0.63
CA LYS A 85 -25.19 -6.66 0.02
C LYS A 85 -24.02 -7.01 -0.91
N LEU A 86 -24.31 -7.29 -2.18
CA LEU A 86 -23.28 -7.57 -3.18
C LEU A 86 -22.35 -6.38 -3.38
N ASP A 87 -22.89 -5.16 -3.44
CA ASP A 87 -22.11 -3.94 -3.57
C ASP A 87 -21.26 -3.68 -2.32
N TYR A 88 -21.80 -3.93 -1.12
CA TYR A 88 -21.03 -3.86 0.12
C TYR A 88 -19.86 -4.86 0.17
N ASP A 89 -20.12 -6.12 -0.20
CA ASP A 89 -19.08 -7.15 -0.24
C ASP A 89 -17.97 -6.78 -1.24
N LEU A 90 -18.35 -6.16 -2.36
CA LEU A 90 -17.45 -5.63 -3.39
C LEU A 90 -16.56 -4.50 -2.88
N GLU A 91 -17.14 -3.50 -2.21
CA GLU A 91 -16.39 -2.40 -1.61
C GLU A 91 -15.39 -2.90 -0.57
N LYS A 92 -15.81 -3.88 0.23
CA LYS A 92 -14.95 -4.52 1.21
C LYS A 92 -13.77 -5.24 0.56
N GLU A 93 -14.01 -6.04 -0.49
CA GLU A 93 -12.94 -6.73 -1.21
C GLU A 93 -11.97 -5.73 -1.87
N ALA A 94 -12.47 -4.63 -2.42
CA ALA A 94 -11.63 -3.58 -2.97
C ALA A 94 -10.76 -2.90 -1.91
N MET A 95 -11.30 -2.68 -0.71
CA MET A 95 -10.56 -2.15 0.44
C MET A 95 -9.46 -3.14 0.89
N ASP A 96 -9.79 -4.43 0.99
CA ASP A 96 -8.83 -5.48 1.35
C ASP A 96 -7.68 -5.59 0.33
N ILE A 97 -7.96 -5.42 -0.97
CA ILE A 97 -6.93 -5.40 -2.03
C ILE A 97 -6.02 -4.18 -1.87
N LYS A 98 -6.59 -3.02 -1.55
CA LYS A 98 -5.84 -1.79 -1.31
C LYS A 98 -4.92 -1.93 -0.09
N ASP A 99 -5.44 -2.43 1.02
CA ASP A 99 -4.66 -2.59 2.26
C ASP A 99 -3.48 -3.56 2.05
N LYS A 100 -3.72 -4.70 1.37
CA LYS A 100 -2.65 -5.65 1.00
C LYS A 100 -1.57 -5.03 0.13
N ALA A 101 -1.91 -4.05 -0.69
CA ALA A 101 -0.95 -3.37 -1.53
C ALA A 101 -0.11 -2.36 -0.75
N GLU A 102 -0.73 -1.61 0.16
CA GLU A 102 -0.01 -0.72 1.06
C GLU A 102 0.97 -1.51 1.93
N ASP A 103 0.56 -2.68 2.44
CA ASP A 103 1.45 -3.61 3.14
C ASP A 103 2.65 -4.05 2.28
N LYS A 104 2.40 -4.48 1.04
CA LYS A 104 3.48 -4.90 0.11
C LYS A 104 4.42 -3.74 -0.19
N LEU A 105 3.90 -2.54 -0.42
CA LEU A 105 4.68 -1.35 -0.70
C LEU A 105 5.61 -1.00 0.46
N VAL A 106 5.08 -1.02 1.69
CA VAL A 106 5.86 -0.78 2.90
C VAL A 106 6.89 -1.89 3.09
N ALA A 107 6.52 -3.16 2.90
CA ALA A 107 7.45 -4.28 3.04
C ALA A 107 8.66 -4.21 2.09
N VAL A 108 8.46 -3.73 0.86
CA VAL A 108 9.54 -3.57 -0.14
C VAL A 108 10.46 -2.38 0.19
N SER A 109 9.93 -1.35 0.82
CA SER A 109 10.58 -0.04 0.93
C SER A 109 11.11 0.27 2.33
N LEU A 110 10.60 -0.39 3.36
CA LEU A 110 10.97 -0.15 4.75
C LEU A 110 12.35 -0.73 5.06
N ILE A 111 13.24 0.11 5.56
CA ILE A 111 14.60 -0.25 6.00
C ILE A 111 14.63 -0.44 7.51
N HIS A 112 13.95 0.43 8.26
CA HIS A 112 13.93 0.38 9.73
C HIS A 112 12.59 0.90 10.28
N PRO A 113 12.01 0.25 11.31
CA PRO A 113 12.34 -1.09 11.80
C PRO A 113 12.20 -2.16 10.69
N VAL A 114 12.90 -3.29 10.84
CA VAL A 114 12.86 -4.35 9.83
C VAL A 114 11.51 -5.07 9.93
N GLY A 115 10.70 -4.96 8.88
CA GLY A 115 9.40 -5.60 8.78
C GLY A 115 8.25 -4.77 9.36
N VAL A 116 7.05 -5.11 8.89
CA VAL A 116 5.78 -4.58 9.40
C VAL A 116 5.33 -5.53 10.51
N SER A 117 5.22 -5.06 11.75
CA SER A 117 4.69 -5.86 12.86
C SER A 117 3.17 -5.72 12.94
N GLU A 118 2.45 -6.80 13.24
CA GLU A 118 1.00 -6.75 13.53
C GLU A 118 0.66 -5.86 14.73
N ASN A 119 1.65 -5.52 15.57
CA ASN A 119 1.49 -4.62 16.70
C ASN A 119 1.67 -3.13 16.34
N LEU A 120 1.85 -2.80 15.06
CA LEU A 120 1.93 -1.41 14.65
C LEU A 120 0.59 -0.70 14.85
N PRO A 121 0.58 0.56 15.33
CA PRO A 121 -0.64 1.33 15.44
C PRO A 121 -1.42 1.38 14.11
N ALA A 122 -2.74 1.36 14.21
CA ALA A 122 -3.62 1.47 13.05
C ALA A 122 -3.26 2.73 12.24
N GLY A 123 -3.14 2.56 10.91
CA GLY A 123 -2.79 3.64 9.99
C GLY A 123 -1.30 3.94 9.82
N VAL A 124 -0.39 3.28 10.55
CA VAL A 124 1.07 3.45 10.31
C VAL A 124 1.45 2.99 8.90
N VAL A 125 0.94 1.83 8.46
CA VAL A 125 1.18 1.31 7.12
C VAL A 125 0.70 2.29 6.05
N ASN A 126 -0.53 2.80 6.18
CA ASN A 126 -1.11 3.74 5.22
C ASN A 126 -0.29 5.03 5.13
N ASN A 127 0.12 5.58 6.28
CA ASN A 127 0.99 6.77 6.32
C ASN A 127 2.36 6.49 5.70
N LEU A 128 2.96 5.32 5.97
CA LEU A 128 4.24 4.94 5.35
C LEU A 128 4.11 4.76 3.84
N ALA A 129 3.06 4.10 3.38
CA ALA A 129 2.76 3.90 1.97
C ALA A 129 2.66 5.25 1.23
N GLU A 130 1.92 6.21 1.79
CA GLU A 130 1.82 7.57 1.25
C GLU A 130 3.19 8.26 1.19
N LYS A 131 3.99 8.19 2.27
CA LYS A 131 5.34 8.78 2.30
C LYS A 131 6.34 8.11 1.36
N ILE A 132 6.21 6.82 1.11
CA ILE A 132 6.99 6.10 0.10
C ILE A 132 6.61 6.59 -1.29
N MET A 133 5.31 6.76 -1.57
CA MET A 133 4.82 7.26 -2.86
C MET A 133 5.27 8.70 -3.13
N GLU A 134 5.17 9.59 -2.12
CA GLU A 134 5.71 10.95 -2.17
C GLU A 134 7.23 10.95 -2.41
N GLY A 135 7.99 10.20 -1.59
CA GLY A 135 9.45 10.11 -1.68
C GLY A 135 9.95 9.48 -3.00
N SER A 136 9.10 8.73 -3.68
CA SER A 136 9.36 8.12 -4.99
C SER A 136 8.88 8.98 -6.16
N GLY A 137 8.26 10.14 -5.89
CA GLY A 137 7.82 11.10 -6.90
C GLY A 137 6.50 10.75 -7.61
N PHE A 138 5.71 9.80 -7.08
CA PHE A 138 4.43 9.41 -7.67
C PHE A 138 3.25 10.33 -7.29
N GLN A 139 3.43 11.16 -6.26
CA GLN A 139 2.42 12.13 -5.77
C GLN A 139 2.97 13.55 -5.60
N ALA A 140 4.18 13.83 -6.11
CA ALA A 140 4.84 15.11 -5.86
C ALA A 140 4.10 16.28 -6.54
N THR A 141 3.49 17.14 -5.73
CA THR A 141 3.23 18.55 -6.08
C THR A 141 4.42 19.44 -5.73
N GLU A 142 5.28 19.02 -4.78
CA GLU A 142 6.57 19.64 -4.45
C GLU A 142 7.61 18.56 -4.10
N GLU A 143 8.89 18.84 -4.39
CA GLU A 143 10.01 17.91 -4.21
C GLU A 143 10.34 17.71 -2.71
N PRO A 144 10.40 16.46 -2.20
CA PRO A 144 10.78 16.21 -0.82
C PRO A 144 12.26 16.55 -0.58
N GLU A 145 12.55 17.25 0.52
CA GLU A 145 13.90 17.64 0.93
C GLU A 145 14.79 16.39 1.10
N ILE A 146 15.88 16.36 0.34
CA ILE A 146 16.87 15.29 0.33
C ILE A 146 17.83 15.50 1.51
N LEU A 147 18.05 14.45 2.31
CA LEU A 147 19.09 14.40 3.35
C LEU A 147 20.51 14.30 2.77
#